data_AF-A0A0F9PQL1-F1
#
_entry.id   AF-A0A0F9PQL1-F1
#
_cell.length_a   1.000
_cell.length_b   1.000
_cell.length_c   1.000
_cell.angle_alpha   90.00
_cell.angle_beta   90.00
_cell.angle_gamma   90.00
#
_symmetry.space_group_name_H-M   'P 1'
#
loop_
_entity.id
_entity.type
_entity.pdbx_description
1 polymer ?
#
loop_
_entity_poly.entity_id
_entity_poly.type
_entity_poly.pdbx_seq_one_letter_code
_entity_poly.pdbx_strand_id
1 'polypeptide(L)'
;FCIDREAKGYLFVAEGKSYIVLDDCELMGVGLCGDVCITDFVEVRPETVGQSTGLKDKNGVEIYEGDVVCQVHPCGDHLEPRRVYWRAASAAFGVYGKDNKHYVLDGAIYQQNIKVVGNVHQNPELLEGK
;
A
#
# COMPACT_ATOMS: atom_id res chain seq x y z
N PHE A 1 -2.45 -16.13 -16.26
CA PHE A 1 -2.71 -15.54 -14.94
C PHE A 1 -1.50 -14.72 -14.56
N CYS A 2 -1.57 -13.40 -14.72
CA CYS A 2 -0.46 -12.49 -14.44
C CYS A 2 -0.30 -12.38 -12.92
N ILE A 3 0.78 -12.93 -12.37
CA ILE A 3 1.00 -13.05 -10.92
C ILE A 3 1.63 -11.77 -10.32
N ASP A 4 2.03 -10.78 -11.14
CA ASP A 4 2.87 -9.66 -10.67
C ASP A 4 2.23 -8.26 -10.83
N ARG A 5 0.90 -8.15 -10.89
CA ARG A 5 0.23 -6.84 -10.95
C ARG A 5 -0.35 -6.47 -9.59
N GLU A 6 -0.03 -5.26 -9.12
CA GLU A 6 -0.72 -4.67 -7.98
C GLU A 6 -2.21 -4.52 -8.30
N ALA A 7 -3.06 -4.95 -7.38
CA ALA A 7 -4.51 -4.81 -7.45
C ALA A 7 -4.98 -3.78 -6.43
N LYS A 8 -5.90 -2.90 -6.84
CA LYS A 8 -6.44 -1.84 -5.99
C LYS A 8 -7.96 -1.95 -5.95
N GLY A 9 -8.48 -1.81 -4.74
CA GLY A 9 -9.92 -1.69 -4.50
C GLY A 9 -10.32 -2.27 -3.15
N TYR A 10 -11.47 -2.92 -3.10
CA TYR A 10 -12.10 -3.31 -1.84
C TYR A 10 -11.73 -4.73 -1.44
N LEU A 11 -11.23 -4.87 -0.20
CA LEU A 11 -10.96 -6.18 0.39
C LEU A 11 -12.27 -6.89 0.73
N PHE A 12 -12.44 -8.08 0.19
CA PHE A 12 -13.51 -9.02 0.51
C PHE A 12 -12.93 -10.33 1.02
N VAL A 13 -13.46 -10.84 2.14
CA VAL A 13 -12.99 -12.10 2.74
C VAL A 13 -14.15 -13.09 2.79
N ALA A 14 -13.98 -14.24 2.16
CA ALA A 14 -14.96 -15.32 2.13
C ALA A 14 -14.27 -16.66 2.22
N GLU A 15 -14.83 -17.57 3.03
CA GLU A 15 -14.35 -18.96 3.16
C GLU A 15 -12.84 -19.08 3.48
N GLY A 16 -12.30 -18.12 4.24
CA GLY A 16 -10.87 -18.09 4.60
C GLY A 16 -9.92 -17.60 3.50
N LYS A 17 -10.46 -17.13 2.38
CA LYS A 17 -9.71 -16.52 1.27
C LYS A 17 -9.93 -15.00 1.24
N SER A 18 -8.90 -14.28 0.80
CA SER A 18 -8.95 -12.82 0.62
C SER A 18 -8.98 -12.48 -0.85
N TYR A 19 -9.81 -11.50 -1.21
CA TYR A 19 -9.99 -11.03 -2.57
C TYR A 19 -9.94 -9.51 -2.60
N ILE A 20 -9.39 -8.93 -3.67
CA ILE A 20 -9.56 -7.51 -3.98
C ILE A 20 -10.57 -7.41 -5.12
N VAL A 21 -11.70 -6.76 -4.85
CA VAL A 21 -12.64 -6.29 -5.87
C VAL A 21 -12.04 -5.03 -6.47
N LEU A 22 -11.80 -5.03 -7.79
CA LEU A 22 -11.07 -3.96 -8.46
C LEU A 22 -11.92 -2.67 -8.53
N ASP A 23 -11.29 -1.51 -8.29
CA ASP A 23 -11.97 -0.20 -8.34
C ASP A 23 -12.54 0.11 -9.73
N ASP A 24 -11.87 -0.39 -10.77
CA ASP A 24 -12.17 -0.26 -12.19
C ASP A 24 -13.06 -1.41 -12.72
N CYS A 25 -13.92 -1.97 -11.87
CA CYS A 25 -14.92 -2.97 -12.25
C CYS A 25 -15.95 -2.38 -13.23
N GLU A 26 -15.66 -2.46 -14.53
CA GLU A 26 -16.55 -2.01 -15.61
C GLU A 26 -17.67 -3.03 -15.93
N LEU A 27 -17.52 -4.28 -15.48
CA LEU A 27 -18.43 -5.38 -15.79
C LEU A 27 -19.25 -5.78 -14.55
N MET A 28 -20.50 -5.34 -14.54
CA MET A 28 -21.55 -5.90 -13.68
C MET A 28 -22.14 -7.10 -14.43
N GLY A 29 -21.90 -8.32 -13.93
CA GLY A 29 -22.57 -9.51 -14.45
C GLY A 29 -23.98 -9.63 -13.89
N VAL A 30 -24.93 -10.18 -14.66
CA VAL A 30 -26.24 -10.59 -14.14
C VAL A 30 -26.17 -12.08 -13.86
N GLY A 31 -26.34 -12.46 -12.59
CA GLY A 31 -26.38 -13.85 -12.15
C GLY A 31 -27.62 -14.58 -12.67
N LEU A 32 -27.60 -15.92 -12.62
CA LEU A 32 -28.70 -16.77 -13.10
C LEU A 32 -30.02 -16.56 -12.34
N CYS A 33 -29.97 -15.94 -11.16
CA CYS A 33 -31.12 -15.54 -10.35
C CYS A 33 -31.62 -14.11 -10.62
N GLY A 34 -30.98 -13.37 -11.54
CA GLY A 34 -31.30 -11.96 -11.81
C GLY A 34 -30.59 -10.96 -10.88
N ASP A 35 -29.75 -11.44 -9.95
CA ASP A 35 -28.96 -10.60 -9.07
C ASP A 35 -27.75 -10.00 -9.79
N VAL A 36 -27.31 -8.83 -9.34
CA VAL A 36 -26.07 -8.22 -9.82
C VAL A 36 -24.88 -8.89 -9.15
N CYS A 37 -23.94 -9.37 -9.96
CA CYS A 37 -22.72 -10.03 -9.51
C CYS A 37 -21.50 -9.17 -9.84
N ILE A 38 -20.61 -9.02 -8.86
CA ILE A 38 -19.27 -8.46 -9.06
C ILE A 38 -18.43 -9.56 -9.72
N THR A 39 -17.90 -9.29 -10.92
CA THR A 39 -17.09 -10.28 -11.65
C THR A 39 -15.60 -9.97 -11.66
N ASP A 40 -15.19 -8.71 -11.41
CA ASP A 40 -13.79 -8.31 -11.42
C ASP A 40 -13.21 -8.30 -10.01
N PHE A 41 -12.76 -9.48 -9.56
CA PHE A 41 -11.99 -9.64 -8.33
C PHE A 41 -10.80 -10.57 -8.54
N VAL A 42 -9.77 -10.39 -7.72
CA VAL A 42 -8.58 -11.25 -7.71
C VAL A 42 -8.36 -11.84 -6.34
N GLU A 43 -8.07 -13.14 -6.27
CA GLU A 43 -7.63 -13.77 -5.01
C GLU A 43 -6.23 -13.26 -4.67
N VAL A 44 -6.04 -12.83 -3.42
CA VAL A 44 -4.78 -12.27 -2.92
C VAL A 44 -4.32 -13.02 -1.68
N ARG A 45 -3.00 -12.97 -1.44
CA ARG A 45 -2.44 -13.44 -0.19
C ARG A 45 -2.74 -12.44 0.93
N PRO A 46 -3.39 -12.82 2.03
CA PRO A 46 -3.78 -11.89 3.09
C PRO A 46 -2.62 -11.05 3.63
N GLU A 47 -1.43 -11.63 3.71
CA GLU A 47 -0.23 -10.95 4.21
C GLU A 47 0.31 -9.86 3.28
N THR A 48 -0.13 -9.81 2.02
CA THR A 48 0.28 -8.80 1.02
C THR A 48 -0.72 -7.66 0.90
N VAL A 49 -1.83 -7.71 1.63
CA VAL A 49 -2.87 -6.67 1.59
C VAL A 49 -2.46 -5.50 2.48
N GLY A 50 -2.37 -4.31 1.87
CA GLY A 50 -2.11 -3.05 2.57
C GLY A 50 -3.28 -2.08 2.46
N GLN A 51 -3.57 -1.33 3.53
CA GLN A 51 -4.56 -0.26 3.50
C GLN A 51 -3.96 1.01 2.87
N SER A 52 -4.76 1.73 2.06
CA SER A 52 -4.38 3.07 1.61
C SER A 52 -4.27 4.03 2.80
N THR A 53 -3.22 4.86 2.81
CA THR A 53 -3.06 5.93 3.79
C THR A 53 -3.90 7.17 3.48
N GLY A 54 -4.46 7.27 2.27
CA GLY A 54 -5.09 8.47 1.73
C GLY A 54 -4.10 9.58 1.35
N LEU A 55 -2.80 9.37 1.53
CA LEU A 55 -1.75 10.32 1.17
C LEU A 55 -1.08 9.91 -0.13
N LYS A 56 -0.53 10.92 -0.82
CA LYS A 56 0.27 10.74 -2.03
C LYS A 56 1.70 11.21 -1.79
N ASP A 57 2.66 10.55 -2.42
CA ASP A 57 4.05 10.97 -2.44
C ASP A 57 4.26 12.17 -3.37
N LYS A 58 5.50 12.65 -3.49
CA LYS A 58 5.86 13.82 -4.30
C LYS A 58 5.54 13.66 -5.81
N ASN A 59 5.42 12.42 -6.29
CA ASN A 59 5.12 12.10 -7.69
C ASN A 59 3.62 11.82 -7.90
N GLY A 60 2.79 11.98 -6.87
CA GLY A 60 1.37 11.69 -6.92
C GLY A 60 1.02 10.20 -6.80
N VAL A 61 1.99 9.35 -6.43
CA VAL A 61 1.75 7.93 -6.15
C VAL A 61 1.11 7.80 -4.78
N GLU A 62 -0.03 7.12 -4.71
CA GLU A 62 -0.71 6.84 -3.44
C GLU A 62 0.12 5.91 -2.57
N ILE A 63 0.18 6.21 -1.27
CA ILE A 63 0.98 5.47 -0.29
C ILE A 63 0.08 4.50 0.47
N TYR A 64 0.54 3.25 0.60
CA TYR A 64 -0.13 2.16 1.29
C TYR A 64 0.67 1.66 2.48
N GLU A 65 0.00 0.97 3.40
CA GLU A 65 0.66 0.14 4.39
C GLU A 65 1.57 -0.90 3.72
N GLY A 66 2.81 -1.03 4.22
CA GLY A 66 3.82 -1.91 3.63
C GLY A 66 4.71 -1.25 2.59
N ASP A 67 4.39 -0.04 2.12
CA ASP A 67 5.28 0.72 1.25
C ASP A 67 6.58 1.08 1.96
N VAL A 68 7.65 1.17 1.17
CA VAL A 68 8.94 1.70 1.57
C VAL A 68 9.11 3.07 0.94
N VAL A 69 9.30 4.07 1.80
CA VAL A 69 9.47 5.47 1.41
C VAL A 69 10.86 5.98 1.77
N CYS A 70 11.40 6.84 0.91
CA CYS A 70 12.61 7.62 1.19
C CYS A 70 12.25 9.10 1.27
N GLN A 71 12.78 9.78 2.28
CA GLN A 71 12.75 11.24 2.31
C GLN A 71 13.81 11.79 1.35
N VAL A 72 13.43 12.81 0.59
CA VAL A 72 14.25 13.48 -0.42
C VAL A 72 14.61 14.84 0.13
N HIS A 73 15.89 15.08 0.41
CA HIS A 73 16.35 16.41 0.74
C HIS A 73 16.37 17.31 -0.51
N PRO A 74 16.21 18.65 -0.36
CA PRO A 74 16.33 19.59 -1.47
C PRO A 74 17.67 19.54 -2.21
N CYS A 75 18.74 19.11 -1.53
CA CYS A 75 20.06 18.88 -2.14
C CYS A 75 20.18 17.57 -2.94
N GLY A 76 19.12 16.76 -2.98
CA GLY A 76 19.07 15.49 -3.73
C GLY A 76 19.49 14.27 -2.93
N ASP A 77 19.91 14.42 -1.66
CA ASP A 77 20.27 13.29 -0.82
C ASP A 77 19.03 12.48 -0.43
N HIS A 78 19.10 11.17 -0.67
CA HIS A 78 18.10 10.22 -0.23
C HIS A 78 18.43 9.78 1.20
N LEU A 79 17.49 10.02 2.12
CA LEU A 79 17.58 9.45 3.46
C LEU A 79 17.24 7.96 3.44
N GLU A 80 17.68 7.27 4.50
CA GLU A 80 17.45 5.84 4.70
C GLU A 80 15.99 5.43 4.42
N PRO A 81 15.77 4.30 3.72
CA PRO A 81 14.44 3.77 3.49
C PRO A 81 13.68 3.49 4.79
N ARG A 82 12.39 3.82 4.81
CA ARG A 82 11.50 3.58 5.95
C ARG A 82 10.22 2.90 5.49
N ARG A 83 9.75 1.94 6.28
CA ARG A 83 8.49 1.22 6.04
C ARG A 83 7.30 2.00 6.58
N VAL A 84 6.23 2.08 5.80
CA VAL A 84 4.91 2.57 6.19
C VAL A 84 4.14 1.48 6.91
N TYR A 85 3.50 1.81 8.04
CA TYR A 85 2.75 0.86 8.85
C TYR A 85 1.61 1.53 9.63
N TRP A 86 0.59 0.76 10.00
CA TRP A 86 -0.43 1.23 10.94
C TRP A 86 0.07 1.18 12.39
N ARG A 87 0.05 2.32 13.09
CA ARG A 87 0.41 2.40 14.51
C ARG A 87 -0.86 2.50 15.36
N ALA A 88 -1.29 1.37 15.92
CA ALA A 88 -2.48 1.29 16.77
C ALA A 88 -2.44 2.26 17.98
N ALA A 89 -1.27 2.45 18.60
CA ALA A 89 -1.10 3.32 19.77
C ALA A 89 -1.43 4.80 19.50
N SER A 90 -1.29 5.25 18.24
CA SER A 90 -1.62 6.62 17.81
C SER A 90 -2.83 6.67 16.88
N ALA A 91 -3.46 5.53 16.59
CA ALA A 91 -4.51 5.38 15.58
C ALA A 91 -4.18 6.13 14.27
N ALA A 92 -2.94 5.98 13.80
CA ALA A 92 -2.42 6.70 12.64
C ALA A 92 -1.37 5.88 11.88
N PHE A 93 -1.20 6.18 10.61
CA PHE A 93 -0.08 5.67 9.83
C PHE A 93 1.23 6.31 10.29
N GLY A 94 2.29 5.52 10.28
CA GLY A 94 3.64 5.96 10.60
C GLY A 94 4.67 5.40 9.66
N VAL A 95 5.90 5.90 9.79
CA VAL A 95 7.09 5.37 9.13
C VAL A 95 8.12 4.96 10.16
N TYR A 96 8.80 3.84 9.95
CA TYR A 96 9.92 3.41 10.77
C TYR A 96 11.06 2.86 9.93
N GLY A 97 12.29 3.09 10.37
CA GLY A 97 13.50 2.65 9.68
C GLY A 97 14.37 1.78 10.58
N LYS A 98 15.58 1.50 10.10
CA LYS A 98 16.62 0.73 10.82
C LYS A 98 17.01 1.32 12.18
N ASP A 99 16.80 2.62 12.34
CA ASP A 99 17.05 3.34 13.59
C ASP A 99 16.00 3.05 14.69
N ASN A 100 15.00 2.20 14.42
CA ASN A 100 13.84 1.92 15.27
C ASN A 100 13.08 3.19 15.70
N LYS A 101 13.25 4.30 14.97
CA LYS A 101 12.51 5.52 15.23
C LYS A 101 11.21 5.50 14.44
N HIS A 102 10.15 5.82 15.15
CA HIS A 102 8.80 5.87 14.62
C HIS A 102 8.35 7.32 14.48
N TYR A 103 7.91 7.68 13.29
CA TYR A 103 7.35 9.00 12.97
C TYR A 103 5.94 8.84 12.45
N VAL A 104 5.06 9.78 12.77
CA VAL A 104 3.72 9.82 12.16
C VAL A 104 3.88 10.21 10.70
N LEU A 105 3.16 9.52 9.81
CA LEU A 105 3.08 9.88 8.40
C LEU A 105 2.12 11.06 8.25
N ASP A 106 2.66 12.27 8.38
CA ASP A 106 1.92 13.53 8.31
C ASP A 106 1.95 14.12 6.89
N GLY A 107 0.78 14.30 6.27
CA GLY A 107 0.65 14.87 4.93
C GLY A 107 1.27 16.27 4.78
N ALA A 108 1.21 17.11 5.80
CA ALA A 108 1.75 18.47 5.75
C ALA A 108 3.29 18.49 5.73
N ILE A 109 3.92 17.49 6.33
CA ILE A 109 5.38 17.40 6.45
C ILE A 109 5.98 16.62 5.28
N TYR A 110 5.29 15.55 4.85
CA TYR A 110 5.89 14.55 3.99
C TYR A 110 5.46 14.62 2.51
N GLN A 111 4.27 15.13 2.15
CA GLN A 111 3.77 15.06 0.77
C GLN A 111 4.76 15.59 -0.30
N GLN A 112 5.52 16.64 0.02
CA GLN A 112 6.47 17.24 -0.93
C GLN A 112 7.88 16.63 -0.89
N ASN A 113 8.17 15.82 0.13
CA ASN A 113 9.54 15.39 0.45
C ASN A 113 9.69 13.87 0.57
N ILE A 114 8.66 13.07 0.31
CA ILE A 114 8.79 11.61 0.28
C ILE A 114 8.53 11.05 -1.10
N LYS A 115 9.18 9.93 -1.39
CA LYS A 115 8.99 9.14 -2.59
C LYS A 115 8.82 7.68 -2.20
N VAL A 116 7.84 7.00 -2.78
CA VAL A 116 7.75 5.54 -2.71
C VAL A 116 8.89 4.94 -3.56
N VAL A 117 9.65 4.03 -2.96
CA VAL A 117 10.81 3.38 -3.60
C VAL A 117 10.64 1.86 -3.77
N GLY A 118 9.60 1.28 -3.17
CA GLY A 118 9.25 -0.13 -3.25
C GLY A 118 8.26 -0.49 -2.15
N ASN A 119 8.03 -1.78 -1.91
CA ASN A 119 7.26 -2.29 -0.77
C ASN A 119 7.92 -3.52 -0.16
N VAL A 120 7.49 -3.91 1.04
CA VAL A 120 8.12 -5.02 1.78
C VAL A 120 7.95 -6.41 1.16
N HIS A 121 7.04 -6.58 0.20
CA HIS A 121 6.76 -7.87 -0.42
C HIS A 121 7.56 -8.08 -1.70
N GLN A 122 7.72 -7.03 -2.50
CA GLN A 122 8.46 -7.05 -3.76
C GLN A 122 9.91 -6.61 -3.60
N ASN A 123 10.22 -5.79 -2.59
CA ASN A 123 11.54 -5.20 -2.36
C ASN A 123 12.00 -5.35 -0.89
N PRO A 124 12.05 -6.58 -0.34
CA PRO A 124 12.51 -6.80 1.04
C PRO A 124 13.94 -6.26 1.27
N GLU A 125 14.79 -6.27 0.25
CA GLU A 125 16.18 -5.84 0.29
C GLU A 125 16.35 -4.35 0.65
N LEU A 126 15.33 -3.51 0.43
CA LEU A 126 15.41 -2.08 0.74
C LEU A 126 15.52 -1.79 2.24
N LEU A 127 15.07 -2.72 3.07
CA LEU A 127 15.13 -2.60 4.53
C LEU A 127 16.28 -3.42 5.13
N GLU A 128 16.94 -4.25 4.34
CA GLU A 128 18.13 -5.00 4.76
C GLU A 128 19.35 -4.05 4.79
N GLY A 129 20.15 -4.14 5.85
CA GLY A 129 21.40 -3.39 5.98
C GLY A 129 22.47 -3.97 5.06
N LYS A 130 23.37 -3.12 4.55
CA LYS A 130 24.71 -3.60 4.23
C LYS A 130 25.49 -3.87 5.51
#